data_AF-A0A349Y620-F1
#
_entry.id   AF-A0A349Y620-F1
#
_cell.length_a   1.000
_cell.length_b   1.000
_cell.length_c   1.000
_cell.angle_alpha   90.00
_cell.angle_beta   90.00
_cell.angle_gamma   90.00
#
_symmetry.space_group_name_H-M   'P 1'
#
loop_
_entity.id
_entity.type
_entity.pdbx_description
1 polymer ?
#
loop_
_entity_poly.entity_id
_entity_poly.type
_entity_poly.pdbx_seq_one_letter_code
_entity_poly.pdbx_strand_id
1 'polypeptide(L)'
;PDPAARARALWQEGRPRQALALLYRASVESMSERAQINLPPGATEAQCLRASRRMPAEADRSLFARIVRVWQYAAYAGRLPSDDDFDALATILQAQFGWRA
;
A
#
# COMPACT_ATOMS: atom_id res chain seq x y z
N PRO A 1 7.15 14.23 0.69
CA PRO A 1 6.95 13.71 2.07
C PRO A 1 6.78 12.19 2.05
N ASP A 2 7.45 11.50 2.95
CA ASP A 2 7.34 10.05 3.10
C ASP A 2 5.88 9.58 3.25
N PRO A 3 5.39 8.71 2.35
CA PRO A 3 4.08 8.11 2.49
C PRO A 3 3.88 7.40 3.82
N ALA A 4 4.88 6.71 4.35
CA ALA A 4 4.74 5.98 5.61
C ALA A 4 4.59 6.94 6.80
N ALA A 5 5.46 7.96 6.93
CA ALA A 5 5.32 8.98 7.96
C ALA A 5 3.97 9.73 7.88
N ARG A 6 3.52 10.08 6.67
CA ARG A 6 2.23 10.76 6.50
C ARG A 6 1.05 9.86 6.84
N ALA A 7 1.11 8.57 6.51
CA ALA A 7 0.09 7.61 6.90
C ALA A 7 0.03 7.43 8.42
N ARG A 8 1.18 7.37 9.10
CA ARG A 8 1.22 7.31 10.57
C ARG A 8 0.56 8.53 11.22
N ALA A 9 0.83 9.73 10.72
CA ALA A 9 0.16 10.94 11.21
C ALA A 9 -1.37 10.84 11.05
N LEU A 10 -1.86 10.43 9.86
CA LEU A 10 -3.30 10.23 9.63
C LEU A 10 -3.91 9.15 10.54
N TRP A 11 -3.15 8.11 10.85
CA TRP A 11 -3.60 7.06 11.76
C TRP A 11 -3.81 7.61 13.18
N GLN A 12 -2.83 8.35 13.70
CA GLN A 12 -2.90 8.98 15.02
C GLN A 12 -3.97 10.08 15.11
N GLU A 13 -4.30 10.73 14.00
CA GLU A 13 -5.44 11.67 13.88
C GLU A 13 -6.82 10.98 13.90
N GLY A 14 -6.89 9.65 14.07
CA GLY A 14 -8.14 8.91 14.03
C GLY A 14 -8.72 8.78 12.62
N ARG A 15 -7.88 8.86 11.58
CA ARG A 15 -8.27 8.74 10.15
C ARG A 15 -7.69 7.47 9.52
N PRO A 16 -7.93 6.27 10.07
CA PRO A 16 -7.26 5.03 9.67
C PRO A 16 -7.55 4.62 8.21
N ARG A 17 -8.78 4.85 7.73
CA ARG A 17 -9.11 4.61 6.31
C ARG A 17 -8.28 5.49 5.37
N GLN A 18 -8.03 6.73 5.74
CA GLN A 18 -7.26 7.65 4.89
C GLN A 18 -5.77 7.33 4.93
N ALA A 19 -5.26 6.90 6.09
CA ALA A 19 -3.90 6.37 6.22
C ALA A 19 -3.68 5.15 5.30
N LEU A 20 -4.58 4.17 5.33
CA LEU A 20 -4.51 2.98 4.46
C LEU A 20 -4.68 3.33 2.99
N ALA A 21 -5.59 4.24 2.64
CA ALA A 21 -5.74 4.73 1.26
C ALA A 21 -4.45 5.42 0.75
N LEU A 22 -3.72 6.10 1.63
CA LEU A 22 -2.44 6.71 1.28
C LEU A 22 -1.38 5.64 1.03
N LEU A 23 -1.21 4.68 1.96
CA LEU A 23 -0.26 3.57 1.80
C LEU A 23 -0.53 2.73 0.54
N TYR A 24 -1.80 2.48 0.23
CA TYR A 24 -2.20 1.76 -0.98
C TYR A 24 -1.84 2.55 -2.25
N ARG A 25 -2.10 3.85 -2.31
CA ARG A 25 -1.77 4.66 -3.50
C ARG A 25 -0.27 4.76 -3.74
N ALA A 26 0.51 5.02 -2.69
CA ALA A 26 1.99 4.95 -2.77
C ALA A 26 2.46 3.52 -3.15
N SER A 27 1.74 2.52 -2.63
CA SER A 27 1.70 1.12 -3.05
C SER A 27 1.80 0.92 -4.56
N VAL A 28 0.77 1.46 -5.21
CA VAL A 28 0.48 1.34 -6.64
C VAL A 28 1.52 2.08 -7.46
N GLU A 29 1.95 3.26 -7.01
CA GLU A 29 3.01 4.04 -7.66
C GLU A 29 4.33 3.25 -7.68
N SER A 30 4.81 2.80 -6.51
CA SER A 30 6.05 2.00 -6.42
C SER A 30 5.96 0.68 -7.19
N MET A 31 4.80 0.02 -7.19
CA MET A 31 4.57 -1.18 -7.98
C MET A 31 4.66 -0.90 -9.49
N SER A 32 4.07 0.21 -9.95
CA SER A 32 4.06 0.59 -11.37
C SER A 32 5.47 0.89 -11.88
N GLU A 33 6.27 1.59 -11.09
CA GLU A 33 7.69 1.84 -11.37
C GLU A 33 8.49 0.54 -11.49
N ARG A 34 8.37 -0.36 -10.50
CA ARG A 34 9.11 -1.63 -10.47
C ARG A 34 8.69 -2.62 -11.55
N ALA A 35 7.40 -2.65 -11.89
CA ALA A 35 6.86 -3.48 -12.96
C ALA A 35 7.10 -2.89 -14.36
N GLN A 36 7.60 -1.64 -14.44
CA GLN A 36 7.75 -0.86 -15.67
C GLN A 36 6.47 -0.84 -16.51
N ILE A 37 5.36 -0.51 -15.85
CA ILE A 37 4.03 -0.43 -16.47
C ILE A 37 3.43 0.95 -16.26
N ASN A 38 2.57 1.34 -17.19
CA ASN A 38 1.67 2.46 -16.99
C ASN A 38 0.27 1.90 -16.70
N LEU A 39 -0.28 2.21 -15.52
CA LEU A 39 -1.65 1.84 -15.20
C LEU A 39 -2.61 2.86 -15.81
N PRO A 40 -3.73 2.41 -16.42
CA PRO A 40 -4.74 3.34 -16.91
C PRO A 40 -5.38 4.11 -15.75
N PRO A 41 -5.87 5.34 -15.99
CA PRO A 41 -6.69 6.05 -15.02
C PRO A 41 -7.88 5.18 -14.59
N GLY A 42 -8.10 5.06 -13.27
CA GLY A 42 -9.17 4.23 -12.73
C GLY A 42 -8.88 2.72 -12.71
N ALA A 43 -7.60 2.31 -12.79
CA ALA A 43 -7.23 0.91 -12.65
C ALA A 43 -7.79 0.31 -11.35
N THR A 44 -8.48 -0.82 -11.45
CA THR A 44 -9.05 -1.51 -10.30
C THR A 44 -7.97 -2.24 -9.51
N GLU A 45 -8.23 -2.55 -8.24
CA GLU A 45 -7.31 -3.32 -7.39
C GLU A 45 -6.93 -4.65 -8.04
N ALA A 46 -7.88 -5.31 -8.70
CA ALA A 46 -7.65 -6.56 -9.43
C ALA A 46 -6.71 -6.37 -10.63
N GLN A 47 -6.78 -5.23 -11.32
CA GLN A 47 -5.83 -4.89 -12.38
C GLN A 47 -4.44 -4.63 -11.80
N CYS A 48 -4.34 -3.87 -10.71
CA CYS A 48 -3.07 -3.63 -10.02
C CYS A 48 -2.41 -4.92 -9.54
N LEU A 49 -3.18 -5.87 -8.98
CA LEU A 49 -2.69 -7.19 -8.57
C LEU A 49 -2.22 -8.07 -9.75
N ARG A 50 -2.86 -7.96 -10.92
CA ARG A 50 -2.36 -8.65 -12.11
C ARG A 50 -1.06 -8.03 -12.60
N ALA A 51 -0.98 -6.70 -12.59
CA ALA A 51 0.17 -5.97 -13.06
C ALA A 51 1.39 -6.17 -12.15
N SER A 52 1.18 -6.28 -10.84
CA SER A 52 2.23 -6.54 -9.85
C SER A 52 3.00 -7.85 -10.11
N ARG A 53 2.40 -8.82 -10.81
CA ARG A 53 3.08 -10.08 -11.22
C ARG A 53 4.33 -9.85 -12.06
N ARG A 54 4.44 -8.70 -12.74
CA ARG A 54 5.60 -8.30 -13.55
C ARG A 54 6.78 -7.78 -12.71
N MET A 55 6.58 -7.49 -11.43
CA MET A 55 7.71 -7.14 -10.56
C MET A 55 8.65 -8.33 -10.43
N PRO A 56 9.98 -8.12 -10.48
CA PRO A 56 10.96 -9.19 -10.48
C PRO A 56 11.08 -9.88 -9.11
N ALA A 57 10.92 -9.13 -8.02
CA ALA A 57 11.09 -9.65 -6.66
C ALA A 57 9.78 -10.23 -6.10
N GLU A 58 9.81 -11.46 -5.61
CA GLU A 58 8.66 -12.08 -4.94
C GLU A 58 8.22 -11.31 -3.70
N ALA A 59 9.18 -10.81 -2.91
CA ALA A 59 8.90 -10.02 -1.72
C ALA A 59 8.03 -8.80 -2.03
N ASP A 60 8.30 -8.09 -3.13
CA ASP A 60 7.50 -6.94 -3.57
C ASP A 60 6.08 -7.35 -3.93
N ARG A 61 5.92 -8.49 -4.63
CA ARG A 61 4.62 -9.01 -5.06
C ARG A 61 3.76 -9.38 -3.86
N SER A 62 4.35 -10.10 -2.91
CA SER A 62 3.70 -10.54 -1.69
C SER A 62 3.31 -9.35 -0.80
N LEU A 63 4.20 -8.37 -0.64
CA LEU A 63 3.93 -7.17 0.14
C LEU A 63 2.85 -6.29 -0.50
N PHE A 64 2.90 -6.11 -1.83
CA PHE A 64 1.86 -5.39 -2.57
C PHE A 64 0.49 -6.07 -2.41
N ALA A 65 0.42 -7.39 -2.53
CA ALA A 65 -0.82 -8.13 -2.31
C ALA A 65 -1.36 -7.97 -0.88
N ARG A 66 -0.46 -7.91 0.13
CA ARG A 66 -0.84 -7.69 1.52
C ARG A 66 -1.50 -6.32 1.71
N ILE A 67 -0.90 -5.23 1.23
CA ILE A 67 -1.47 -3.88 1.40
C ILE A 67 -2.81 -3.73 0.66
N VAL A 68 -2.96 -4.32 -0.55
CA VAL A 68 -4.24 -4.33 -1.27
C VAL A 68 -5.33 -5.00 -0.43
N ARG A 69 -5.03 -6.15 0.19
CA ARG A 69 -6.00 -6.88 1.01
C ARG A 69 -6.39 -6.09 2.28
N VAL A 70 -5.42 -5.51 2.98
CA VAL A 70 -5.69 -4.70 4.18
C VAL A 70 -6.54 -3.49 3.82
N TRP A 71 -6.22 -2.81 2.71
CA TRP A 71 -7.03 -1.71 2.20
C TRP A 71 -8.46 -2.15 1.86
N GLN A 72 -8.64 -3.25 1.14
CA GLN A 72 -9.97 -3.76 0.77
C GLN A 72 -10.84 -4.08 2.00
N TYR A 73 -10.26 -4.68 3.04
CA TYR A 73 -10.98 -4.94 4.29
C TYR A 73 -11.40 -3.66 5.00
N ALA A 74 -10.53 -2.64 5.04
CA ALA A 74 -10.86 -1.36 5.65
C ALA A 74 -11.91 -0.57 4.84
N ALA A 75 -11.81 -0.60 3.51
CA ALA A 75 -12.68 0.15 2.61
C ALA A 75 -14.09 -0.46 2.51
N TYR A 76 -14.17 -1.78 2.32
CA TYR A 76 -15.42 -2.47 1.98
C TYR A 76 -16.02 -3.27 3.14
N ALA A 77 -15.20 -3.82 4.05
CA ALA A 77 -15.67 -4.62 5.17
C ALA A 77 -15.68 -3.85 6.50
N GLY A 78 -15.19 -2.60 6.52
CA GLY A 78 -15.04 -1.80 7.74
C GLY A 78 -14.09 -2.40 8.78
N ARG A 79 -13.26 -3.38 8.40
CA ARG A 79 -12.32 -4.04 9.31
C ARG A 79 -10.96 -3.36 9.21
N LEU A 80 -10.54 -2.76 10.32
CA LEU A 80 -9.23 -2.12 10.43
C LEU A 80 -8.21 -3.10 11.03
N PRO A 81 -6.93 -3.03 10.62
CA PRO A 81 -5.86 -3.69 11.35
C PRO A 81 -5.71 -3.08 12.75
N SER A 82 -5.05 -3.79 13.67
CA SER A 82 -4.60 -3.21 14.94
C SER A 82 -3.56 -2.12 14.70
N ASP A 83 -3.29 -1.30 15.71
CA ASP A 83 -2.25 -0.26 15.64
C ASP A 83 -0.87 -0.88 15.34
N ASP A 84 -0.53 -1.99 16.00
CA ASP A 84 0.72 -2.73 15.79
C ASP A 84 0.81 -3.29 14.37
N ASP A 85 -0.28 -3.87 13.85
CA ASP A 85 -0.33 -4.42 12.49
C ASP A 85 -0.18 -3.32 11.43
N PHE A 86 -0.81 -2.17 11.68
CA PHE A 86 -0.68 -0.99 10.81
C PHE A 86 0.75 -0.47 10.80
N ASP A 87 1.36 -0.26 11.97
CA ASP A 87 2.71 0.30 12.05
C ASP A 87 3.77 -0.67 11.49
N ALA A 88 3.62 -1.97 11.75
CA ALA A 88 4.46 -3.00 11.13
C ALA A 88 4.31 -2.99 9.61
N LEU A 89 3.09 -2.87 9.08
CA LEU A 89 2.85 -2.79 7.64
C LEU A 89 3.48 -1.53 7.04
N ALA A 90 3.30 -0.36 7.67
CA ALA A 90 3.89 0.90 7.22
C ALA A 90 5.43 0.84 7.20
N THR A 91 6.04 0.24 8.24
CA THR A 91 7.48 0.06 8.35
C THR A 91 8.04 -0.84 7.24
N ILE A 92 7.42 -2.00 7.03
CA ILE A 92 7.87 -2.95 6.02
C ILE A 92 7.70 -2.36 4.61
N LEU A 93 6.60 -1.64 4.34
CA LEU A 93 6.39 -0.94 3.07
C LEU A 93 7.46 0.12 2.81
N GLN A 94 7.75 0.96 3.81
CA GLN A 94 8.77 2.00 3.72
C GLN A 94 10.14 1.39 3.36
N ALA A 95 10.55 0.34 4.08
CA ALA A 95 11.83 -0.32 3.87
C ALA A 95 11.91 -1.03 2.51
N GLN A 96 10.89 -1.82 2.16
CA GLN A 96 10.90 -2.63 0.93
C GLN A 96 10.80 -1.76 -0.33
N PHE A 97 9.93 -0.74 -0.32
CA PHE A 97 9.75 0.16 -1.45
C PHE A 97 10.75 1.31 -1.50
N GLY A 98 11.51 1.54 -0.42
CA GLY A 98 12.55 2.56 -0.37
C GLY A 98 11.98 3.97 -0.32
N TRP A 99 10.82 4.14 0.33
CA TRP A 99 10.21 5.46 0.51
C TRP A 99 11.12 6.32 1.39
N ARG A 100 11.52 7.48 0.87
CA ARG A 100 12.40 8.40 1.58
C ARG A 100 11.60 9.18 2.62
N ALA A 101 12.05 9.07 3.89
CA ALA A 101 11.65 9.88 5.05
C ALA A 101 11.74 11.39 4.76
#